data_AF-A0A0H3GQP5-F1
#
_entry.id   AF-A0A0H3GQP5-F1
#
_cell.length_a   1.000
_cell.length_b   1.000
_cell.length_c   1.000
_cell.angle_alpha   90.00
_cell.angle_beta   90.00
_cell.angle_gamma   90.00
#
_symmetry.space_group_name_H-M   'P 1'
#
loop_
_entity.id
_entity.type
_entity.pdbx_description
1 polymer ?
#
loop_
_entity_poly.entity_id
_entity_poly.type
_entity_poly.pdbx_seq_one_letter_code
_entity_poly.pdbx_strand_id
1 'polypeptide(L)'
;MASDSELILASRKAEKVYNDSLTVDLIIMDKFDANRRRLLALGGAALGAAAILPAPAFATLSTPRPRILTLNNLHTGESLRAEFFDGRGYIQDELARLNHFFRDYRANKIKSIDPNLFDHLYRLQGLLGTNKPVQLISGYRSLDTNDELRARSRGVAKHSYHTKGQAMDFHIEGISLSNIRKAALSMRAGGVGYYPRSNFVHIDTGPVRHW
;
A
#
# COMPACT_ATOMS: atom_id res chain seq x y z
N MET A 1 -39.71 -11.30 -5.12
CA MET A 1 -39.34 -10.62 -6.39
C MET A 1 -38.97 -9.19 -6.03
N ALA A 2 -37.76 -8.75 -6.35
CA ALA A 2 -37.44 -7.32 -6.26
C ALA A 2 -38.37 -6.57 -7.22
N SER A 3 -38.92 -5.43 -6.80
CA SER A 3 -39.73 -4.59 -7.69
C SER A 3 -38.84 -4.00 -8.78
N ASP A 4 -39.41 -3.71 -9.95
CA ASP A 4 -38.68 -3.07 -11.07
C ASP A 4 -37.95 -1.80 -10.64
N SER A 5 -38.50 -1.06 -9.67
CA SER A 5 -37.86 0.12 -9.08
C SER A 5 -36.56 -0.17 -8.34
N GLU A 6 -36.46 -1.29 -7.61
CA GLU A 6 -35.24 -1.67 -6.89
C GLU A 6 -34.13 -2.11 -7.86
N LEU A 7 -34.49 -2.83 -8.93
CA LEU A 7 -33.54 -3.23 -9.97
C LEU A 7 -32.97 -1.99 -10.71
N ILE A 8 -33.81 -1.00 -11.01
CA ILE A 8 -33.38 0.27 -11.62
C ILE A 8 -32.43 1.04 -10.68
N LEU A 9 -32.75 1.11 -9.39
CA LEU A 9 -31.90 1.81 -8.42
C LEU A 9 -30.53 1.13 -8.25
N ALA A 10 -30.52 -0.20 -8.19
CA ALA A 10 -29.28 -0.98 -8.11
C ALA A 10 -28.39 -0.77 -9.36
N SER A 11 -29.00 -0.76 -10.55
CA SER A 11 -28.30 -0.49 -11.82
C SER A 11 -27.65 0.90 -11.83
N ARG A 12 -28.42 1.94 -11.48
CA ARG A 12 -27.88 3.32 -11.42
C ARG A 12 -26.73 3.46 -10.42
N LYS A 13 -26.79 2.75 -9.29
CA LYS A 13 -25.73 2.78 -8.28
C LYS A 13 -24.46 2.09 -8.78
N ALA A 14 -24.59 0.97 -9.51
CA ALA A 14 -23.45 0.29 -10.14
C ALA A 14 -22.80 1.14 -11.23
N GLU A 15 -23.61 1.79 -12.07
CA GLU A 15 -23.15 2.69 -13.14
C GLU A 15 -22.39 3.90 -12.59
N LYS A 16 -22.86 4.49 -11.49
CA LYS A 16 -22.16 5.59 -10.80
C LYS A 16 -20.79 5.16 -10.28
N VAL A 17 -20.68 3.96 -9.68
CA VAL A 17 -19.40 3.44 -9.17
C VAL A 17 -18.43 3.14 -10.31
N TYR A 18 -18.92 2.62 -11.43
CA TYR A 18 -18.11 2.38 -12.62
C TYR A 18 -17.56 3.69 -13.21
N ASN A 19 -18.40 4.71 -13.33
CA ASN A 19 -17.98 6.03 -13.82
C ASN A 19 -17.00 6.73 -12.87
N ASP A 20 -17.20 6.66 -11.55
CA ASP A 20 -16.22 7.20 -10.58
C ASP A 20 -14.87 6.49 -10.72
N SER A 21 -14.86 5.16 -10.92
CA SER A 21 -13.63 4.40 -11.15
C SER A 21 -12.90 4.82 -12.43
N LEU A 22 -13.62 4.96 -13.55
CA LEU A 22 -13.07 5.43 -14.82
C LEU A 22 -12.50 6.84 -14.69
N THR A 23 -13.20 7.72 -13.97
CA THR A 23 -12.75 9.10 -13.77
C THR A 23 -11.43 9.15 -13.00
N VAL A 24 -11.29 8.32 -11.95
CA VAL A 24 -10.02 8.21 -11.20
C VAL A 24 -8.90 7.62 -12.07
N ASP A 25 -9.18 6.60 -12.90
CA ASP A 25 -8.16 6.07 -13.84
C ASP A 25 -7.72 7.13 -14.84
N LEU A 26 -8.68 7.89 -15.39
CA LEU A 26 -8.39 8.98 -16.33
C LEU A 26 -7.51 10.04 -15.66
N ILE A 27 -7.86 10.45 -14.44
CA ILE A 27 -7.09 11.45 -13.67
C ILE A 27 -5.68 10.94 -13.37
N ILE A 28 -5.53 9.68 -12.95
CA ILE A 28 -4.22 9.10 -12.66
C ILE A 28 -3.38 9.00 -13.95
N MET A 29 -3.97 8.52 -15.04
CA MET A 29 -3.29 8.34 -16.31
C MET A 29 -2.88 9.69 -16.94
N ASP A 30 -3.75 10.69 -16.91
CA ASP A 30 -3.47 12.04 -17.43
C ASP A 30 -2.34 12.73 -16.64
N LYS A 31 -2.28 12.51 -15.31
CA LYS A 31 -1.21 13.04 -14.46
C LYS A 31 0.16 12.40 -14.76
N PHE A 32 0.19 11.11 -15.13
CA PHE A 32 1.42 10.45 -15.60
C PHE A 32 1.85 10.96 -16.97
N ASP A 33 0.91 11.13 -17.90
CA ASP A 33 1.19 11.62 -19.26
C ASP A 33 1.66 13.07 -19.27
N ALA A 34 1.03 13.96 -18.49
CA ALA A 34 1.43 15.37 -18.39
C ALA A 34 2.86 15.52 -17.87
N ASN A 35 3.26 14.72 -16.87
CA ASN A 35 4.62 14.72 -16.35
C ASN A 35 5.64 14.19 -17.37
N ARG A 36 5.31 13.12 -18.11
CA ARG A 36 6.17 12.64 -19.22
C ARG A 36 6.33 13.69 -20.32
N ARG A 37 5.23 14.33 -20.75
CA ARG A 37 5.23 15.33 -21.82
C ARG A 37 6.01 16.60 -21.43
N ARG A 38 5.88 17.07 -20.18
CA ARG A 38 6.71 18.19 -19.67
C ARG A 38 8.19 17.85 -19.64
N LEU A 39 8.56 16.64 -19.23
CA LEU A 39 9.96 16.20 -19.20
C LEU A 39 10.57 16.14 -20.61
N LEU A 40 9.81 15.68 -21.60
CA LEU A 40 10.25 15.61 -23.01
C LEU A 40 10.31 17.00 -23.68
N ALA A 41 9.34 17.88 -23.41
CA ALA A 41 9.32 19.23 -23.99
C ALA A 41 10.47 20.11 -23.46
N LEU A 42 10.89 19.93 -22.21
CA LEU A 42 12.03 20.65 -21.63
C LEU A 42 13.39 20.13 -22.11
N GLY A 43 13.49 18.84 -22.47
CA GLY A 43 14.75 18.26 -22.96
C GLY A 43 15.14 18.70 -24.38
N GLY A 44 14.18 19.03 -25.24
CA GLY A 44 14.43 19.36 -26.65
C GLY A 44 14.97 20.78 -26.91
N ALA A 45 14.64 21.76 -26.05
CA ALA A 45 15.01 23.16 -26.28
C ALA A 45 16.45 23.51 -25.82
N ALA A 46 17.07 22.69 -24.97
CA ALA A 46 18.38 22.99 -24.39
C ALA A 46 19.58 22.50 -25.24
N LEU A 47 19.38 21.60 -26.20
CA LEU A 47 20.49 20.95 -26.93
C LEU A 47 21.15 21.83 -28.00
N GLY A 48 20.55 22.95 -28.39
CA GLY A 48 21.06 23.82 -29.47
C GLY A 48 22.07 24.91 -29.05
N ALA A 49 22.11 25.29 -27.77
CA ALA A 49 22.91 26.44 -27.31
C ALA A 49 24.02 26.10 -26.30
N ALA A 50 24.08 24.86 -25.79
CA ALA A 50 24.98 24.48 -24.71
C ALA A 50 26.31 23.82 -25.15
N ALA A 51 26.54 23.64 -26.45
CA ALA A 51 27.69 22.86 -26.94
C ALA A 51 29.06 23.58 -26.90
N ILE A 52 29.14 24.83 -26.42
CA ILE A 52 30.35 25.67 -26.58
C ILE A 52 31.06 26.02 -25.25
N LEU A 53 30.48 25.71 -24.08
CA LEU A 53 31.14 26.03 -22.81
C LEU A 53 31.24 24.78 -21.91
N PRO A 54 32.43 24.45 -21.37
CA PRO A 54 32.56 23.42 -20.35
C PRO A 54 31.96 23.97 -19.05
N ALA A 55 30.65 23.86 -18.91
CA ALA A 55 29.98 24.12 -17.64
C ALA A 55 30.30 22.93 -16.71
N PRO A 56 30.70 23.16 -15.45
CA PRO A 56 30.84 22.07 -14.49
C PRO A 56 29.45 21.42 -14.35
N ALA A 57 29.35 20.17 -14.81
CA ALA A 57 28.18 19.35 -14.58
C ALA A 57 28.12 19.03 -13.09
N PHE A 58 27.39 19.86 -12.33
CA PHE A 58 27.03 19.53 -10.96
C PHE A 58 26.17 18.28 -11.01
N ALA A 59 26.77 17.13 -10.71
CA ALA A 59 26.02 15.92 -10.41
C ALA A 59 25.06 16.28 -9.28
N THR A 60 23.75 16.25 -9.55
CA THR A 60 22.74 16.45 -8.52
C THR A 60 22.88 15.27 -7.56
N LEU A 61 23.61 15.45 -6.47
CA LEU A 61 23.62 14.50 -5.35
C LEU A 61 22.16 14.36 -4.93
N SER A 62 21.54 13.23 -5.29
CA SER A 62 20.18 12.93 -4.85
C SER A 62 20.22 12.96 -3.33
N THR A 63 19.53 13.92 -2.74
CA THR A 63 19.38 13.97 -1.29
C THR A 63 18.80 12.63 -0.85
N PRO A 64 19.37 11.98 0.19
CA PRO A 64 18.78 10.76 0.74
C PRO A 64 17.30 11.04 1.03
N ARG A 65 16.41 10.23 0.46
CA ARG A 65 14.96 10.39 0.64
C ARG A 65 14.49 9.41 1.71
N PRO A 66 14.29 9.86 2.96
CA PRO A 66 13.82 8.98 4.01
C PRO A 66 12.41 8.47 3.69
N ARG A 67 12.13 7.23 4.08
CA ARG A 67 10.80 6.64 3.99
C ARG A 67 10.23 6.52 5.39
N ILE A 68 9.07 7.14 5.58
CA ILE A 68 8.43 7.29 6.88
C ILE A 68 7.01 6.74 6.78
N LEU A 69 6.63 5.92 7.76
CA LEU A 69 5.27 5.44 7.94
C LEU A 69 4.71 5.94 9.27
N THR A 70 3.44 6.33 9.25
CA THR A 70 2.63 6.58 10.44
C THR A 70 1.58 5.49 10.53
N LEU A 71 1.56 4.75 11.63
CA LEU A 71 0.79 3.52 11.80
C LEU A 71 0.01 3.55 13.12
N ASN A 72 -1.21 3.01 13.10
CA ASN A 72 -2.02 2.77 14.29
C ASN A 72 -2.43 1.30 14.31
N ASN A 73 -2.26 0.59 15.43
CA ASN A 73 -2.69 -0.79 15.58
C ASN A 73 -4.06 -0.82 16.28
N LEU A 74 -5.07 -1.30 15.56
CA LEU A 74 -6.46 -1.23 16.02
C LEU A 74 -6.78 -2.20 17.16
N HIS A 75 -5.96 -3.22 17.39
CA HIS A 75 -6.18 -4.17 18.49
C HIS A 75 -5.40 -3.81 19.75
N THR A 76 -4.22 -3.19 19.62
CA THR A 76 -3.39 -2.84 20.77
C THR A 76 -3.53 -1.39 21.20
N GLY A 77 -4.09 -0.53 20.34
CA GLY A 77 -4.14 0.92 20.55
C GLY A 77 -2.78 1.62 20.35
N GLU A 78 -1.74 0.88 20.01
CA GLU A 78 -0.39 1.42 19.79
C GLU A 78 -0.38 2.34 18.56
N SER A 79 0.38 3.43 18.65
CA SER A 79 0.69 4.32 17.52
C SER A 79 2.19 4.37 17.31
N LEU A 80 2.62 4.33 16.05
CA LEU A 80 4.02 4.28 15.67
C LEU A 80 4.28 5.17 14.46
N ARG A 81 5.24 6.10 14.62
CA ARG A 81 5.89 6.76 13.49
C ARG A 81 7.29 6.17 13.34
N ALA A 82 7.59 5.59 12.19
CA ALA A 82 8.84 4.89 11.91
C ALA A 82 9.50 5.40 10.63
N GLU A 83 10.76 5.80 10.72
CA GLU A 83 11.61 6.14 9.58
C GLU A 83 12.45 4.92 9.20
N PHE A 84 11.82 3.96 8.53
CA PHE A 84 12.42 2.63 8.36
C PHE A 84 13.54 2.59 7.31
N PHE A 85 13.72 3.65 6.51
CA PHE A 85 14.75 3.76 5.48
C PHE A 85 15.29 5.19 5.42
N ASP A 86 16.61 5.38 5.49
CA ASP A 86 17.29 6.69 5.58
C ASP A 86 17.66 7.30 4.21
N GLY A 87 17.27 6.64 3.12
CA GLY A 87 17.67 6.99 1.75
C GLY A 87 18.86 6.18 1.22
N ARG A 88 19.56 5.43 2.09
CA ARG A 88 20.69 4.55 1.75
C ARG A 88 20.40 3.08 2.11
N GLY A 89 19.76 2.82 3.23
CA GLY A 89 19.47 1.49 3.73
C GLY A 89 18.36 1.45 4.79
N TYR A 90 17.99 0.24 5.20
CA TYR A 90 17.02 0.07 6.28
C TYR A 90 17.64 0.35 7.65
N ILE A 91 16.94 1.14 8.46
CA ILE A 91 17.35 1.44 9.83
C ILE A 91 16.92 0.27 10.72
N GLN A 92 17.88 -0.49 11.24
CA GLN A 92 17.61 -1.75 11.94
C GLN A 92 16.76 -1.57 13.21
N ASP A 93 17.01 -0.50 13.96
CA ASP A 93 16.23 -0.19 15.17
C ASP A 93 14.77 0.12 14.85
N GLU A 94 14.52 0.79 13.71
CA GLU A 94 13.16 1.08 13.24
C GLU A 94 12.46 -0.19 12.75
N LEU A 95 13.18 -1.10 12.09
CA LEU A 95 12.66 -2.43 11.75
C LEU A 95 12.32 -3.24 13.01
N ALA A 96 13.12 -3.17 14.07
CA ALA A 96 12.83 -3.85 15.33
C ALA A 96 11.54 -3.32 15.99
N ARG A 97 11.35 -1.99 15.99
CA ARG A 97 10.10 -1.36 16.46
C ARG A 97 8.90 -1.79 15.62
N LEU A 98 9.05 -1.84 14.30
CA LEU A 98 8.01 -2.34 13.40
C LEU A 98 7.69 -3.82 13.63
N ASN A 99 8.69 -4.67 13.87
CA ASN A 99 8.49 -6.08 14.19
C ASN A 99 7.65 -6.26 15.46
N HIS A 100 7.93 -5.48 16.50
CA HIS A 100 7.10 -5.47 17.70
C HIS A 100 5.68 -4.97 17.40
N PHE A 101 5.55 -3.88 16.65
CA PHE A 101 4.24 -3.30 16.30
C PHE A 101 3.35 -4.26 15.49
N PHE A 102 3.95 -5.06 14.60
CA PHE A 102 3.29 -6.06 13.78
C PHE A 102 3.19 -7.44 14.43
N ARG A 103 3.60 -7.59 15.70
CA ARG A 103 3.59 -8.87 16.41
C ARG A 103 2.21 -9.51 16.41
N ASP A 104 2.19 -10.81 16.65
CA ASP A 104 0.95 -11.48 17.01
C ASP A 104 0.52 -10.99 18.38
N TYR A 105 -0.44 -10.07 18.42
CA TYR A 105 -0.91 -9.46 19.67
C TYR A 105 -1.68 -10.44 20.56
N ARG A 106 -2.22 -11.54 20.00
CA ARG A 106 -2.97 -12.54 20.77
C ARG A 106 -2.02 -13.42 21.58
N ALA A 107 -0.88 -13.76 20.99
CA ALA A 107 0.14 -14.60 21.61
C ALA A 107 1.35 -13.81 22.16
N ASN A 108 1.37 -12.49 21.95
CA ASN A 108 2.52 -11.61 22.18
C ASN A 108 3.84 -12.12 21.56
N LYS A 109 3.76 -12.76 20.38
CA LYS A 109 4.91 -13.35 19.68
C LYS A 109 5.40 -12.40 18.59
N ILE A 110 6.66 -11.99 18.67
CA ILE A 110 7.32 -11.13 17.67
C ILE A 110 7.94 -12.00 16.57
N LYS A 111 7.91 -11.53 15.33
CA LYS A 111 8.64 -12.11 14.19
C LYS A 111 9.23 -10.97 13.36
N SER A 112 10.34 -11.24 12.69
CA SER A 112 10.82 -10.34 11.63
C SER A 112 9.77 -10.25 10.52
N ILE A 113 9.36 -9.02 10.21
CA ILE A 113 8.51 -8.69 9.08
C ILE A 113 9.42 -8.37 7.89
N ASP A 114 9.03 -8.86 6.72
CA ASP A 114 9.70 -8.57 5.46
C ASP A 114 9.71 -7.06 5.19
N PRO A 115 10.90 -6.41 5.12
CA PRO A 115 10.99 -4.96 4.90
C PRO A 115 10.31 -4.49 3.61
N ASN A 116 10.19 -5.35 2.59
CA ASN A 116 9.48 -5.00 1.36
C ASN A 116 7.99 -4.70 1.61
N LEU A 117 7.39 -5.26 2.66
CA LEU A 117 6.01 -4.96 3.04
C LEU A 117 5.86 -3.48 3.43
N PHE A 118 6.86 -2.90 4.10
CA PHE A 118 6.89 -1.49 4.46
C PHE A 118 7.15 -0.59 3.23
N ASP A 119 7.99 -1.05 2.30
CA ASP A 119 8.16 -0.37 1.02
C ASP A 119 6.88 -0.35 0.18
N HIS A 120 6.11 -1.45 0.21
CA HIS A 120 4.81 -1.52 -0.45
C HIS A 120 3.84 -0.51 0.17
N LEU A 121 3.75 -0.42 1.49
CA LEU A 121 2.93 0.59 2.17
C LEU A 121 3.32 2.02 1.80
N TYR A 122 4.62 2.32 1.82
CA TYR A 122 5.12 3.66 1.48
C TYR A 122 4.78 4.04 0.04
N ARG A 123 5.01 3.11 -0.91
CA ARG A 123 4.66 3.30 -2.32
C ARG A 123 3.15 3.46 -2.51
N LEU A 124 2.35 2.67 -1.80
CA LEU A 124 0.89 2.72 -1.83
C LEU A 124 0.38 4.09 -1.38
N GLN A 125 0.89 4.61 -0.26
CA GLN A 125 0.59 5.96 0.22
C GLN A 125 0.94 7.04 -0.83
N GLY A 126 2.09 6.90 -1.50
CA GLY A 126 2.49 7.77 -2.60
C GLY A 126 1.52 7.74 -3.79
N LEU A 127 1.07 6.56 -4.19
CA LEU A 127 0.06 6.40 -5.27
C LEU A 127 -1.30 6.99 -4.91
N LEU A 128 -1.68 6.88 -3.64
CA LEU A 128 -2.93 7.43 -3.10
C LEU A 128 -2.83 8.93 -2.78
N GLY A 129 -1.63 9.52 -2.85
CA GLY A 129 -1.38 10.93 -2.52
C GLY A 129 -1.69 11.27 -1.06
N THR A 130 -1.44 10.34 -0.13
CA THR A 130 -1.78 10.49 1.29
C THR A 130 -0.61 10.11 2.19
N ASN A 131 -0.51 10.78 3.33
CA ASN A 131 0.36 10.42 4.46
C ASN A 131 -0.45 10.11 5.73
N LYS A 132 -1.77 9.92 5.59
CA LYS A 132 -2.67 9.57 6.69
C LYS A 132 -2.27 8.24 7.33
N PRO A 133 -2.54 8.06 8.64
CA PRO A 133 -2.18 6.84 9.34
C PRO A 133 -2.70 5.58 8.64
N VAL A 134 -1.81 4.59 8.48
CA VAL A 134 -2.20 3.22 8.12
C VAL A 134 -2.70 2.54 9.39
N GLN A 135 -3.93 2.05 9.33
CA GLN A 135 -4.58 1.38 10.46
C GLN A 135 -4.42 -0.13 10.29
N LEU A 136 -3.48 -0.70 11.04
CA LEU A 136 -3.14 -2.11 11.05
C LEU A 136 -4.22 -2.91 11.80
N ILE A 137 -4.76 -3.93 11.14
CA ILE A 137 -5.68 -4.91 11.72
C ILE A 137 -4.93 -6.20 12.04
N SER A 138 -4.11 -6.70 11.13
CA SER A 138 -3.33 -7.92 11.39
C SER A 138 -1.98 -7.86 10.70
N GLY A 139 -0.91 -8.06 11.46
CA GLY A 139 0.45 -8.27 10.97
C GLY A 139 0.83 -9.75 11.04
N TYR A 140 1.93 -10.07 11.72
CA TYR A 140 2.32 -11.45 11.96
C TYR A 140 1.26 -12.21 12.78
N ARG A 141 1.08 -13.50 12.44
CA ARG A 141 0.27 -14.46 13.21
C ARG A 141 1.12 -15.68 13.53
N SER A 142 1.18 -16.09 14.79
CA SER A 142 1.73 -17.38 15.17
C SER A 142 0.96 -18.53 14.51
N LEU A 143 1.59 -19.71 14.38
CA LEU A 143 0.91 -20.88 13.83
C LEU A 143 -0.35 -21.23 14.64
N ASP A 144 -0.24 -21.22 15.97
CA ASP A 144 -1.36 -21.46 16.90
C ASP A 144 -2.53 -20.50 16.63
N THR A 145 -2.24 -19.18 16.58
CA THR A 145 -3.27 -18.18 16.27
C THR A 145 -3.86 -18.35 14.87
N ASN A 146 -3.03 -18.70 13.88
CA ASN A 146 -3.54 -18.93 12.52
C ASN A 146 -4.48 -20.13 12.49
N ASP A 147 -4.15 -21.23 13.17
CA ASP A 147 -5.01 -22.42 13.22
C ASP A 147 -6.29 -22.20 14.03
N GLU A 148 -6.23 -21.44 15.13
CA GLU A 148 -7.43 -21.01 15.86
C GLU A 148 -8.38 -20.18 14.99
N LEU A 149 -7.85 -19.22 14.23
CA LEU A 149 -8.65 -18.40 13.33
C LEU A 149 -9.23 -19.23 12.18
N ARG A 150 -8.49 -20.23 11.68
CA ARG A 150 -8.98 -21.18 10.67
C ARG A 150 -10.11 -22.05 11.17
N ALA A 151 -10.06 -22.49 12.43
CA ALA A 151 -11.13 -23.27 13.03
C ALA A 151 -12.44 -22.47 13.10
N ARG A 152 -12.36 -21.14 13.21
CA ARG A 152 -13.52 -20.24 13.32
C ARG A 152 -13.97 -19.65 11.98
N SER A 153 -13.12 -19.68 10.95
CA SER A 153 -13.40 -19.02 9.67
C SER A 153 -12.78 -19.75 8.48
N ARG A 154 -13.57 -19.87 7.40
CA ARG A 154 -13.11 -20.38 6.10
C ARG A 154 -12.22 -19.38 5.35
N GLY A 155 -12.15 -18.13 5.79
CA GLY A 155 -11.39 -17.06 5.13
C GLY A 155 -9.89 -17.05 5.44
N VAL A 156 -9.39 -18.00 6.24
CA VAL A 156 -7.99 -18.04 6.67
C VAL A 156 -7.27 -19.23 6.03
N ALA A 157 -6.15 -18.95 5.34
CA ALA A 157 -5.37 -19.97 4.66
C ALA A 157 -4.49 -20.77 5.63
N LYS A 158 -4.32 -22.08 5.37
CA LYS A 158 -3.38 -22.94 6.11
C LYS A 158 -1.94 -22.43 6.00
N HIS A 159 -1.52 -22.04 4.80
CA HIS A 159 -0.19 -21.50 4.51
C HIS A 159 -0.24 -19.99 4.29
N SER A 160 -0.78 -19.27 5.28
CA SER A 160 -0.93 -17.82 5.24
C SER A 160 0.43 -17.09 5.22
N TYR A 161 0.56 -16.03 4.43
CA TYR A 161 1.74 -15.17 4.47
C TYR A 161 1.88 -14.37 5.78
N HIS A 162 0.79 -14.25 6.56
CA HIS A 162 0.87 -13.69 7.91
C HIS A 162 1.78 -14.51 8.82
N THR A 163 1.82 -15.84 8.69
CA THR A 163 2.70 -16.68 9.53
C THR A 163 4.18 -16.58 9.13
N LYS A 164 4.43 -16.05 7.93
CA LYS A 164 5.78 -15.81 7.41
C LYS A 164 6.32 -14.41 7.75
N GLY A 165 5.49 -13.52 8.30
CA GLY A 165 5.87 -12.12 8.47
C GLY A 165 5.88 -11.35 7.14
N GLN A 166 5.08 -11.77 6.18
CA GLN A 166 5.11 -11.27 4.79
C GLN A 166 3.78 -10.65 4.36
N ALA A 167 2.84 -10.45 5.28
CA ALA A 167 1.51 -9.95 4.95
C ALA A 167 0.94 -9.04 6.03
N MET A 168 -0.03 -8.23 5.62
CA MET A 168 -0.84 -7.45 6.52
C MET A 168 -2.27 -7.23 6.01
N ASP A 169 -3.17 -7.06 6.98
CA ASP A 169 -4.55 -6.61 6.77
C ASP A 169 -4.66 -5.18 7.33
N PHE A 170 -5.19 -4.25 6.55
CA PHE A 170 -5.24 -2.84 6.93
C PHE A 170 -6.30 -2.03 6.18
N HIS A 171 -6.47 -0.79 6.64
CA HIS A 171 -7.02 0.31 5.85
C HIS A 171 -6.23 1.59 6.13
N ILE A 172 -6.53 2.66 5.38
CA ILE A 172 -5.90 3.97 5.55
C ILE A 172 -6.99 4.95 5.93
N GLU A 173 -6.74 5.74 6.97
CA GLU A 173 -7.70 6.72 7.46
C GLU A 173 -8.13 7.69 6.34
N GLY A 174 -9.44 7.81 6.14
CA GLY A 174 -10.03 8.69 5.13
C GLY A 174 -9.96 8.19 3.68
N ILE A 175 -9.44 6.99 3.41
CA ILE A 175 -9.36 6.42 2.06
C ILE A 175 -10.30 5.22 1.93
N SER A 176 -11.10 5.18 0.86
CA SER A 176 -11.98 4.03 0.60
C SER A 176 -11.17 2.76 0.30
N LEU A 177 -11.66 1.61 0.78
CA LEU A 177 -11.01 0.32 0.54
C LEU A 177 -10.88 0.00 -0.95
N SER A 178 -11.85 0.45 -1.77
CA SER A 178 -11.80 0.26 -3.22
C SER A 178 -10.60 0.96 -3.84
N ASN A 179 -10.29 2.19 -3.40
CA ASN A 179 -9.14 2.94 -3.88
C ASN A 179 -7.83 2.31 -3.38
N ILE A 180 -7.78 1.88 -2.13
CA ILE A 180 -6.62 1.14 -1.57
C ILE A 180 -6.35 -0.12 -2.40
N ARG A 181 -7.37 -0.95 -2.63
CA ARG A 181 -7.26 -2.17 -3.45
C ARG A 181 -6.77 -1.85 -4.85
N LYS A 182 -7.35 -0.85 -5.52
CA LYS A 182 -6.98 -0.48 -6.89
C LYS A 182 -5.53 -0.05 -6.99
N ALA A 183 -5.06 0.77 -6.05
CA ALA A 183 -3.66 1.18 -5.97
C ALA A 183 -2.72 0.01 -5.62
N ALA A 184 -3.12 -0.89 -4.72
CA ALA A 184 -2.34 -2.08 -4.40
C ALA A 184 -2.19 -3.03 -5.61
N LEU A 185 -3.27 -3.24 -6.38
CA LEU A 185 -3.23 -4.06 -7.59
C LEU A 185 -2.32 -3.47 -8.66
N SER A 186 -2.32 -2.14 -8.85
CA SER A 186 -1.47 -1.48 -9.85
C SER A 186 0.02 -1.59 -9.54
N MET A 187 0.39 -1.82 -8.28
CA MET A 187 1.78 -2.00 -7.87
C MET A 187 2.40 -3.30 -8.36
N ARG A 188 1.58 -4.35 -8.60
CA ARG A 188 2.02 -5.71 -8.98
C ARG A 188 3.14 -6.26 -8.08
N ALA A 189 3.01 -6.03 -6.78
CA ALA A 189 4.06 -6.29 -5.79
C ALA A 189 3.60 -7.33 -4.74
N GLY A 190 3.00 -8.42 -5.21
CA GLY A 190 2.53 -9.53 -4.39
C GLY A 190 1.01 -9.70 -4.34
N GLY A 191 0.53 -10.43 -3.34
CA GLY A 191 -0.88 -10.77 -3.20
C GLY A 191 -1.73 -9.58 -2.76
N VAL A 192 -2.95 -9.45 -3.29
CA VAL A 192 -3.93 -8.45 -2.85
C VAL A 192 -5.29 -9.11 -2.60
N GLY A 193 -5.76 -9.07 -1.36
CA GLY A 193 -7.10 -9.56 -0.98
C GLY A 193 -8.06 -8.42 -0.67
N TYR A 194 -9.32 -8.51 -1.13
CA TYR A 194 -10.32 -7.46 -0.89
C TYR A 194 -11.46 -7.94 0.03
N TYR A 195 -11.54 -7.38 1.25
CA TYR A 195 -12.48 -7.80 2.27
C TYR A 195 -13.38 -6.66 2.74
N PRO A 196 -14.27 -6.12 1.88
CA PRO A 196 -15.09 -4.96 2.23
C PRO A 196 -16.06 -5.24 3.38
N ARG A 197 -16.59 -6.47 3.49
CA ARG A 197 -17.47 -6.88 4.61
C ARG A 197 -16.76 -6.88 5.96
N SER A 198 -15.45 -7.14 5.95
CA SER A 198 -14.60 -7.11 7.15
C SER A 198 -13.82 -5.80 7.28
N ASN A 199 -14.09 -4.84 6.40
CA ASN A 199 -13.51 -3.51 6.35
C ASN A 199 -11.97 -3.47 6.19
N PHE A 200 -11.36 -4.32 5.36
CA PHE A 200 -9.91 -4.26 5.13
C PHE A 200 -9.46 -4.67 3.72
N VAL A 201 -8.22 -4.30 3.39
CA VAL A 201 -7.45 -4.82 2.27
C VAL A 201 -6.28 -5.63 2.82
N HIS A 202 -6.01 -6.77 2.19
CA HIS A 202 -4.85 -7.60 2.44
C HIS A 202 -3.77 -7.28 1.41
N ILE A 203 -2.52 -7.16 1.83
CA ILE A 203 -1.35 -7.21 0.94
C ILE A 203 -0.29 -8.17 1.47
N ASP A 204 0.46 -8.82 0.58
CA ASP A 204 1.62 -9.63 0.92
C ASP A 204 2.82 -9.42 -0.03
N THR A 205 3.99 -9.92 0.34
CA THR A 205 5.23 -9.89 -0.47
C THR A 205 5.47 -11.18 -1.25
N GLY A 206 4.45 -12.04 -1.39
CA GLY A 206 4.51 -13.28 -2.16
C GLY A 206 4.34 -13.07 -3.67
N PRO A 207 3.97 -14.12 -4.43
CA PRO A 207 3.65 -14.00 -5.85
C PRO A 207 2.43 -13.11 -6.10
N VAL A 208 2.46 -12.40 -7.23
CA VAL A 208 1.35 -11.56 -7.69
C VAL A 208 0.11 -12.41 -7.92
N ARG A 209 -0.94 -12.13 -7.15
CA ARG A 209 -2.26 -12.76 -7.25
C ARG A 209 -3.29 -11.89 -6.54
N HIS A 210 -4.57 -12.12 -6.78
CA HIS A 210 -5.62 -11.36 -6.12
C HIS A 210 -6.84 -12.22 -5.79
N TRP A 211 -7.58 -11.83 -4.76
CA TRP A 211 -8.81 -12.51 -4.33
C TRP A 211 -9.78 -11.58 -3.61
#